data_AF-A0A7W0LUS7-F1
#
_entry.id   AF-A0A7W0LUS7-F1
#
_cell.length_a   1.000
_cell.length_b   1.000
_cell.length_c   1.000
_cell.angle_alpha   90.00
_cell.angle_beta   90.00
_cell.angle_gamma   90.00
#
_symmetry.space_group_name_H-M   'P 1'
#
loop_
_entity.id
_entity.type
_entity.pdbx_description
1 polymer ?
#
loop_
_entity_poly.entity_id
_entity_poly.type
_entity_poly.pdbx_seq_one_letter_code
_entity_poly.pdbx_strand_id
1 'polypeptide(L)' 'MAGLEVAVALALFLAIGAPHVLPLRRVTPALGASVWMSALALRALVAIGASVFVFVYLPQTGVYDAIAHWCWH' A
#
# COMPACT_ATOMS: atom_id res chain seq x y z
N MET A 1 10.49 3.81 18.54
CA MET A 1 10.52 3.64 17.07
C MET A 1 9.15 3.22 16.53
N ALA A 2 8.44 2.29 17.16
CA ALA A 2 7.09 1.86 16.76
C ALA A 2 6.04 2.98 16.54
N GLY A 3 6.07 4.06 17.34
CA GLY A 3 5.09 5.15 17.20
C GLY A 3 5.17 5.92 15.88
N LEU A 4 6.36 6.08 15.31
CA LEU A 4 6.55 6.74 14.02
C LEU A 4 6.04 5.85 12.88
N GLU A 5 6.33 4.56 12.94
CA GLU A 5 5.92 3.58 11.93
C GLU A 5 4.39 3.47 11.85
N VAL A 6 3.73 3.42 13.01
CA VAL A 6 2.26 3.44 13.10
C VAL A 6 1.69 4.74 12.53
N ALA A 7 2.30 5.89 12.85
CA ALA A 7 1.86 7.18 12.32
C ALA A 7 2.00 7.25 10.79
N VAL A 8 3.10 6.73 10.23
CA VAL A 8 3.32 6.66 8.78
C VAL A 8 2.32 5.72 8.12
N ALA A 9 2.09 4.54 8.68
CA ALA A 9 1.12 3.59 8.16
C ALA A 9 -0.30 4.18 8.16
N LEU A 10 -0.68 4.87 9.24
CA LEU A 10 -1.97 5.55 9.34
C LEU A 10 -2.09 6.70 8.32
N ALA A 11 -1.03 7.50 8.16
CA ALA A 11 -1.00 8.59 7.18
C ALA A 11 -1.14 8.07 5.74
N LEU A 12 -0.47 6.96 5.40
CA LEU A 12 -0.62 6.31 4.10
C LEU A 12 -2.03 5.77 3.89
N PHE A 13 -2.61 5.13 4.91
CA PHE A 13 -3.97 4.60 4.84
C PHE A 13 -5.00 5.73 4.60
N LEU A 14 -4.86 6.82 5.36
CA LEU A 14 -5.70 8.01 5.20
C LEU A 14 -5.48 8.67 3.85
N ALA A 15 -4.25 8.78 3.36
CA ALA A 15 -3.95 9.37 2.04
C ALA A 15 -4.54 8.55 0.88
N ILE A 16 -4.53 7.22 0.99
CA ILE A 16 -5.10 6.31 -0.01
C ILE A 16 -6.64 6.30 0.06
N GLY A 17 -7.20 6.43 1.26
CA GLY A 17 -8.65 6.47 1.52
C GLY A 17 -9.29 7.84 1.28
N ALA A 18 -8.55 8.93 1.46
CA ALA A 18 -8.99 10.31 1.30
C ALA A 18 -9.82 10.57 0.03
N PRO A 19 -9.39 10.18 -1.19
CA PRO A 19 -10.19 10.43 -2.39
C PRO A 19 -11.57 9.76 -2.41
N HIS A 20 -11.80 8.73 -1.59
CA HIS A 20 -13.08 8.01 -1.54
C HIS A 20 -14.09 8.66 -0.57
N VAL A 21 -13.61 9.35 0.46
CA VAL A 21 -14.46 10.02 1.47
C VAL A 21 -14.61 11.51 1.22
N LEU A 22 -13.64 12.16 0.57
CA LEU A 22 -13.77 13.58 0.27
C LEU A 22 -14.77 13.79 -0.90
N PRO A 23 -15.69 14.77 -0.79
CA PRO A 23 -16.60 15.13 -1.88
C PRO A 23 -15.86 15.94 -2.96
N LEU A 24 -15.00 15.27 -3.73
CA LEU A 24 -14.21 15.86 -4.82
C LEU A 24 -15.07 16.47 -5.94
N ARG A 25 -16.37 16.18 -5.96
CA ARG A 25 -17.33 16.79 -6.89
C ARG A 25 -17.46 18.31 -6.72
N ARG A 26 -17.03 18.89 -5.59
CA ARG A 26 -17.09 20.33 -5.31
C ARG A 26 -15.80 21.10 -5.65
N VAL A 27 -14.72 20.42 -6.04
CA VAL A 27 -13.44 21.04 -6.40
C VAL A 27 -13.23 21.05 -7.91
N THR A 28 -12.31 21.90 -8.38
CA THR A 28 -11.97 21.98 -9.80
C THR A 28 -11.45 20.63 -10.31
N PRO A 29 -11.77 20.25 -11.56
CA PRO A 29 -11.41 18.94 -12.11
C PRO A 29 -9.90 18.66 -12.10
N ALA A 30 -9.08 19.70 -12.25
CA ALA A 30 -7.62 19.59 -12.16
C ALA A 30 -7.14 19.18 -10.75
N LEU A 31 -7.75 19.73 -9.69
CA LEU A 31 -7.45 19.34 -8.30
C LEU A 31 -7.95 17.93 -8.00
N GLY A 32 -9.11 17.54 -8.53
CA GLY A 32 -9.60 16.16 -8.39
C GLY A 32 -8.66 15.15 -9.04
N ALA A 33 -8.19 15.43 -10.25
CA ALA A 33 -7.25 14.58 -10.97
C ALA A 33 -5.90 14.46 -10.26
N SER A 34 -5.35 15.55 -9.72
CA SER A 34 -4.06 15.50 -9.01
C SER A 34 -4.13 14.64 -7.75
N VAL A 35 -5.20 14.76 -6.95
CA VAL A 35 -5.41 13.93 -5.75
C VAL A 35 -5.51 12.45 -6.11
N TRP A 36 -6.24 12.12 -7.18
CA TRP A 36 -6.34 10.73 -7.66
C TRP A 36 -5.01 10.18 -8.18
N MET A 37 -4.25 10.97 -8.92
CA MET A 37 -2.91 10.58 -9.40
C MET A 37 -1.94 10.35 -8.25
N SER A 38 -1.93 11.23 -7.25
CA SER A 38 -1.11 11.05 -6.04
C SER A 38 -1.51 9.79 -5.27
N ALA A 39 -2.81 9.52 -5.10
CA ALA A 39 -3.28 8.30 -4.46
C ALA A 39 -2.90 7.03 -5.25
N LEU A 40 -2.93 7.09 -6.58
CA LEU A 40 -2.48 5.99 -7.45
C LEU A 40 -0.98 5.74 -7.30
N ALA A 41 -0.17 6.79 -7.27
CA ALA A 41 1.28 6.70 -7.08
C ALA A 41 1.63 6.09 -5.71
N LEU A 42 0.94 6.51 -4.65
CA LEU A 42 1.07 5.93 -3.30
C LEU A 42 0.73 4.43 -3.30
N ARG A 43 -0.37 4.02 -3.94
CA ARG A 43 -0.72 2.60 -4.08
C ARG A 43 0.35 1.83 -4.84
N ALA A 44 0.92 2.39 -5.90
CA ALA A 44 2.00 1.76 -6.66
C ALA A 44 3.24 1.55 -5.79
N LEU A 45 3.66 2.55 -5.01
CA LEU A 45 4.79 2.43 -4.09
C LEU A 45 4.55 1.36 -3.02
N VAL A 46 3.35 1.31 -2.43
CA VAL A 46 2.98 0.26 -1.48
C VAL A 46 3.00 -1.12 -2.13
N ALA A 47 2.48 -1.26 -3.35
CA ALA A 47 2.49 -2.52 -4.09
C ALA A 47 3.92 -2.99 -4.43
N ILE A 48 4.81 -2.07 -4.80
CA ILE A 48 6.23 -2.37 -5.04
C ILE A 48 6.88 -2.85 -3.74
N GLY A 49 6.69 -2.11 -2.64
CA GLY A 49 7.23 -2.50 -1.34
C GLY A 49 6.71 -3.86 -0.87
N ALA A 50 5.41 -4.11 -1.03
CA ALA A 50 4.79 -5.39 -0.72
C ALA A 50 5.36 -6.52 -1.59
N SER A 51 5.57 -6.28 -2.89
CA SER A 51 6.20 -7.25 -3.80
C SER A 51 7.60 -7.60 -3.32
N VAL A 52 8.44 -6.61 -3.04
CA VAL A 52 9.80 -6.84 -2.50
C VAL A 52 9.74 -7.64 -1.20
N PHE A 53 8.83 -7.29 -0.28
CA PHE A 53 8.65 -8.05 0.96
C PHE A 53 8.27 -9.51 0.70
N VAL A 54 7.32 -9.76 -0.19
CA VAL A 54 6.86 -11.11 -0.55
C VAL A 54 7.98 -11.93 -1.18
N PHE A 55 8.77 -11.35 -2.09
CA PHE A 55 9.80 -12.11 -2.81
C PHE A 55 11.11 -12.25 -2.05
N VAL A 56 11.46 -11.31 -1.17
CA VAL A 56 12.76 -11.30 -0.48
C VAL A 56 12.64 -11.80 0.96
N TYR A 57 11.60 -11.37 1.67
CA TYR A 57 11.48 -11.62 3.11
C TYR A 57 10.61 -12.83 3.43
N LEU A 58 9.48 -13.00 2.75
CA LEU A 58 8.60 -14.15 2.94
C LEU A 58 9.31 -15.51 2.82
N PRO A 59 10.19 -15.78 1.83
CA PRO A 59 10.88 -17.08 1.74
C PRO A 59 11.85 -17.34 2.88
N GLN A 60 12.26 -16.32 3.64
CA GLN A 60 13.10 -16.49 4.83
C GLN A 60 12.28 -16.84 6.08
N THR A 61 10.94 -16.83 5.98
CA THR A 61 10.04 -17.17 7.08
C THR A 61 9.51 -18.60 6.92
N GLY A 62 9.34 -19.31 8.03
CA GLY A 62 8.75 -20.66 8.02
C GLY A 62 7.30 -20.72 7.50
N VAL A 63 6.65 -19.56 7.32
CA VAL A 63 5.34 -19.45 6.66
C VAL A 63 5.43 -19.82 5.18
N TYR A 64 6.54 -19.49 4.52
CA TYR A 64 6.75 -19.88 3.14
C TYR A 64 6.89 -21.40 3.01
N ASP A 65 7.67 -22.05 3.88
CA ASP A 65 7.76 -23.53 3.90
C ASP A 65 6.39 -24.18 4.12
N ALA A 66 5.56 -23.64 5.01
CA ALA A 66 4.21 -24.16 5.26
C ALA A 66 3.25 -24.05 4.06
N ILE A 67 3.51 -23.15 3.11
CA ILE A 67 2.65 -22.94 1.93
C ILE A 67 3.29 -23.59 0.69
N ALA A 68 4.60 -23.47 0.53
CA ALA A 68 5.36 -23.90 -0.65
C ALA A 68 5.75 -25.39 -0.62
N HIS A 69 5.66 -26.09 0.52
CA HIS A 69 5.96 -27.53 0.56
C HIS A 69 5.03 -28.37 -0.33
N TRP A 70 3.82 -27.89 -0.62
CA TRP A 70 2.88 -28.54 -1.55
C TRP A 70 3.19 -28.25 -3.02
N CYS A 71 3.98 -27.21 -3.32
CA CYS A 71 4.35 -26.82 -4.69
C CYS A 71 5.57 -27.61 -5.21
N TRP A 72 6.33 -28.26 -4.32
CA TRP A 72 7.31 -29.28 -4.69
C TRP A 72 6.61 -30.63 -4.82
N HIS A 73 6.06 -30.92 -5.99
CA HIS A 73 5.65 -32.27 -6.40
C HIS A 73 6.19 -32.58 -7.79
#